data_AF-A0A918U5U3-F1
#
_entry.id   AF-A0A918U5U3-F1
#
_cell.length_a   1.000
_cell.length_b   1.000
_cell.length_c   1.000
_cell.angle_alpha   90.00
_cell.angle_beta   90.00
_cell.angle_gamma   90.00
#
_symmetry.space_group_name_H-M   'P 1'
#
loop_
_entity.id
_entity.type
_entity.pdbx_description
1 polymer ?
#
loop_
_entity_poly.entity_id
_entity_poly.type
_entity_poly.pdbx_seq_one_letter_code
_entity_poly.pdbx_strand_id
1 'polypeptide(L)' 'MITDIYAAALSVKEKPDTIRQWVCRRELTHHGYDRRRRVRVDLDELCDLVAAKREARQAERVDHGSDLLS' A
#
# COMPACT_ATOMS: atom_id res chain seq x y z
N MET A 1 -11.08 -4.82 -7.83
CA MET A 1 -12.00 -5.77 -7.14
C MET A 1 -12.09 -5.41 -5.66
N ILE A 2 -13.28 -5.31 -5.06
CA ILE A 2 -13.43 -4.93 -3.64
C ILE A 2 -13.34 -6.15 -2.71
N THR A 3 -12.45 -6.10 -1.72
CA THR A 3 -12.28 -7.18 -0.73
C THR A 3 -12.02 -6.65 0.69
N ASP A 4 -11.98 -7.54 1.68
CA ASP A 4 -11.60 -7.19 3.05
C ASP A 4 -10.08 -7.04 3.22
N ILE A 5 -9.66 -6.39 4.30
CA ILE A 5 -8.26 -6.04 4.53
C ILE A 5 -7.31 -7.24 4.67
N TYR A 6 -7.79 -8.39 5.14
CA TYR A 6 -6.95 -9.57 5.31
C TYR A 6 -6.72 -10.27 3.98
N ALA A 7 -7.77 -10.43 3.17
CA ALA A 7 -7.64 -10.91 1.80
C ALA A 7 -6.75 -9.99 0.96
N ALA A 8 -6.93 -8.67 1.11
CA ALA A 8 -6.09 -7.66 0.45
C ALA A 8 -4.61 -7.78 0.84
N ALA A 9 -4.33 -7.88 2.15
CA ALA A 9 -2.97 -8.05 2.67
C ALA A 9 -2.25 -9.28 2.09
N LEU A 10 -2.96 -10.41 2.00
CA LEU A 10 -2.42 -11.64 1.42
C LEU A 10 -2.07 -11.47 -0.07
N SER A 11 -2.87 -10.73 -0.83
CA SER A 11 -2.66 -10.55 -2.27
C SER A 11 -1.38 -9.77 -2.61
N VAL A 12 -1.06 -8.72 -1.83
CA VAL A 12 0.10 -7.85 -2.10
C VAL A 12 1.31 -8.15 -1.22
N LYS A 13 1.19 -9.13 -0.32
CA LYS A 13 2.21 -9.51 0.69
C LYS A 13 2.57 -8.35 1.62
N GLU A 14 1.57 -7.61 2.08
CA GLU A 14 1.73 -6.53 3.07
C GLU A 14 1.04 -6.90 4.38
N LYS A 15 1.38 -6.19 5.47
CA LYS A 15 0.68 -6.38 6.75
C LYS A 15 -0.69 -5.70 6.69
N PRO A 16 -1.76 -6.31 7.25
CA PRO A 16 -3.08 -5.66 7.35
C PRO A 16 -3.01 -4.29 8.04
N ASP A 17 -2.15 -4.14 9.05
CA ASP A 17 -2.00 -2.87 9.76
C ASP A 17 -1.34 -1.78 8.92
N THR A 18 -0.44 -2.15 8.00
CA THR A 18 0.11 -1.22 7.00
C THR A 18 -0.99 -0.69 6.09
N ILE A 19 -1.85 -1.57 5.58
CA ILE A 19 -2.99 -1.19 4.73
C ILE A 19 -3.96 -0.29 5.51
N ARG A 20 -4.21 -0.60 6.79
CA ARG A 20 -5.02 0.22 7.71
C ARG A 20 -4.46 1.64 7.83
N GLN A 21 -3.14 1.77 7.96
CA GLN A 21 -2.48 3.08 8.00
C GLN A 21 -2.64 3.84 6.69
N TRP A 22 -2.49 3.18 5.54
CA TRP A 22 -2.69 3.82 4.23
C TRP A 22 -4.13 4.32 4.05
N VAL A 23 -5.13 3.55 4.45
CA VAL A 23 -6.53 4.00 4.49
C VAL A 23 -6.71 5.20 5.42
N CYS A 24 -6.15 5.16 6.64
CA CYS A 24 -6.22 6.27 7.58
C CYS A 24 -5.55 7.55 7.05
N ARG A 25 -4.47 7.41 6.28
CA ARG A 25 -3.74 8.52 5.63
C ARG A 25 -4.37 8.99 4.33
N ARG A 26 -5.50 8.40 3.93
CA ARG A 26 -6.19 8.68 2.66
C ARG A 26 -5.32 8.38 1.43
N GLU A 27 -4.41 7.41 1.56
CA GLU A 27 -3.63 6.88 0.44
C GLU A 27 -4.38 5.75 -0.30
N LEU A 28 -5.42 5.18 0.34
CA LEU A 28 -6.37 4.21 -0.23
C LEU A 28 -7.78 4.70 0.08
N THR A 29 -8.60 5.00 -0.93
CA THR A 29 -9.81 5.81 -0.68
C THR A 29 -11.01 5.54 -1.57
N HIS A 30 -10.97 4.66 -2.57
CA HIS A 30 -12.17 4.46 -3.39
C HIS A 30 -13.39 3.93 -2.59
N HIS A 31 -13.17 3.18 -1.50
CA HIS A 31 -14.26 2.55 -0.73
C HIS A 31 -14.21 2.78 0.79
N GLY A 32 -13.04 3.02 1.37
CA GLY A 32 -12.89 3.39 2.78
C GLY A 32 -13.56 2.43 3.78
N TYR A 33 -14.24 2.99 4.78
CA TYR A 33 -14.94 2.23 5.83
C TYR A 33 -16.41 2.00 5.46
N ASP A 34 -16.88 0.76 5.58
CA ASP A 34 -18.31 0.45 5.46
C ASP A 34 -19.11 0.98 6.66
N ARG A 35 -20.45 0.90 6.58
CA ARG A 35 -21.35 1.32 7.67
C ARG A 35 -21.12 0.58 9.00
N ARG A 36 -20.41 -0.56 8.99
CA ARG A 36 -20.03 -1.35 10.17
C ARG A 36 -18.58 -1.09 10.59
N ARG A 37 -17.95 -0.01 10.09
CA ARG A 37 -16.55 0.36 10.34
C ARG A 37 -15.54 -0.71 9.90
N ARG A 38 -15.88 -1.55 8.92
CA ARG A 38 -14.91 -2.47 8.31
C ARG A 38 -14.26 -1.81 7.10
N VAL A 39 -12.95 -1.96 7.01
CA VAL A 39 -12.17 -1.48 5.86
C VAL A 39 -12.49 -2.35 4.64
N ARG A 40 -12.92 -1.72 3.56
CA ARG A 40 -13.03 -2.33 2.23
C ARG A 40 -11.97 -1.74 1.32
N VAL A 41 -11.24 -2.59 0.64
CA VAL A 41 -10.10 -2.20 -0.19
C VAL A 41 -10.39 -2.57 -1.62
N ASP A 42 -10.20 -1.64 -2.55
CA ASP A 42 -10.07 -2.01 -3.96
C ASP A 42 -8.67 -2.59 -4.18
N LEU A 43 -8.60 -3.82 -4.66
CA LEU A 43 -7.34 -4.49 -4.96
C LEU A 43 -6.55 -3.82 -6.07
N ASP A 44 -7.21 -3.18 -7.04
CA ASP A 44 -6.51 -2.57 -8.16
C ASP A 44 -5.78 -1.30 -7.68
N GLU A 45 -6.50 -0.44 -6.93
CA GLU A 45 -5.92 0.73 -6.23
C GLU A 45 -4.79 0.32 -5.28
N LEU A 46 -4.94 -0.79 -4.55
CA LEU A 46 -3.91 -1.30 -3.65
C LEU A 46 -2.66 -1.77 -4.40
N CYS A 47 -2.82 -2.48 -5.53
CA CYS A 47 -1.70 -2.95 -6.33
C CYS A 47 -0.89 -1.76 -6.87
N ASP A 48 -1.56 -0.74 -7.40
CA ASP A 48 -0.94 0.47 -7.93
C ASP A 48 -0.15 1.21 -6.85
N LEU A 49 -0.74 1.38 -5.66
CA LEU A 49 -0.07 2.02 -4.52
C LEU A 49 1.17 1.24 -4.07
N VAL A 50 1.09 -0.10 -4.03
CA VAL A 50 2.21 -0.94 -3.62
C VAL A 50 3.34 -0.89 -4.66
N ALA A 51 3.02 -0.87 -5.95
CA ALA A 51 4.00 -0.70 -7.02
C ALA A 51 4.74 0.63 -6.86
N ALA A 52 4.01 1.75 -6.75
CA ALA A 52 4.59 3.07 -6.57
C ALA A 52 5.50 3.18 -5.33
N LYS A 53 5.09 2.59 -4.20
CA LYS A 53 5.91 2.58 -2.97
C LYS A 53 7.17 1.72 -3.10
N ARG A 54 7.13 0.64 -3.88
CA ARG A 54 8.30 -0.22 -4.13
C ARG A 54 9.30 0.50 -5.04
N GLU A 55 8.82 1.15 -6.10
CA GLU A 55 9.65 1.96 -6.99
C GLU A 55 10.33 3.09 -6.23
N ALA A 56 9.61 3.82 -5.38
CA ALA A 56 10.19 4.88 -4.55
C ALA A 56 11.32 4.36 -3.63
N ARG A 57 11.12 3.20 -2.97
CA ARG A 57 12.16 2.56 -2.13
C ARG A 57 13.36 2.09 -2.95
N GLN A 58 13.17 1.68 -4.21
CA GLN A 58 14.26 1.27 -5.09
C GLN A 58 15.07 2.48 -5.55
N ALA A 59 14.40 3.58 -5.95
CA ALA A 59 15.04 4.82 -6.34
C ALA A 59 15.92 5.39 -5.21
N GLU A 60 15.42 5.40 -3.97
CA GLU A 60 16.17 5.87 -2.79
C GLU A 60 17.45 5.06 -2.53
N ARG A 61 17.43 3.75 -2.79
CA ARG A 61 18.62 2.88 -2.63
C ARG A 61 19.68 3.11 -3.68
N VAL A 62 19.29 3.46 -4.91
CA VAL A 62 20.24 3.72 -6.01
C VAL A 62 20.98 5.02 -5.76
N ASP A 63 20.28 6.04 -5.25
CA ASP A 63 20.84 7.34 -4.91
C ASP A 63 21.96 7.24 -3.84
N HIS A 64 21.69 6.58 -2.71
CA HIS A 64 22.67 6.41 -1.63
C HIS A 64 23.83 5.46 -1.95
N GLY A 65 23.70 4.60 -2.98
CA GLY A 65 24.77 3.72 -3.44
C GLY A 65 25.81 4.44 -4.29
N SER A 66 25.46 5.58 -4.89
CA SER A 66 26.35 6.37 -5.74
C SER A 66 27.31 7.24 -4.92
N ASP A 67 26.92 7.63 -3.71
CA ASP A 67 27.70 8.52 -2.83
C ASP A 67 28.90 7.84 -2.13
N LEU A 68 29.01 6.51 -2.20
CA LEU A 68 30.09 5.74 -1.56
C LEU A 68 31.23 5.35 -2.52
N LEU A 69 31.19 5.78 -3.79
CA LEU A 69 32.19 5.45 -4.82
C LEU A 69 32.85 6.67 -5.49
N SER A 70 32.71 7.88 -4.92
CA SER A 70 33.46 9.08 -5.33
C SER A 70 34.56 9.43 -4.33
#